data_AF-G4ZZL5-F1
#
_entry.id   AF-G4ZZL5-F1
#
_cell.length_a   1.000
_cell.length_b   1.000
_cell.length_c   1.000
_cell.angle_alpha   90.00
_cell.angle_beta   90.00
_cell.angle_gamma   90.00
#
_symmetry.space_group_name_H-M   'P 1'
#
loop_
_entity.id
_entity.type
_entity.pdbx_description
1 polymer ?
#
loop_
_entity_poly.entity_id
_entity_poly.type
_entity_poly.pdbx_seq_one_letter_code
_entity_poly.pdbx_strand_id
1 'polypeptide(L)'
;MVRDTLRCTCKSYMHSGWVCSHVIASLKLLKKLDLELATEVIQARRSPGRPRAPPASTNFWDPDRLEALLTKEPYTPLQWAFITQVDVQKEGQASTFREDRIGTVGGVRLSEEDGVFEWSVAFVHGDVQYYQVDDLVPGLIRAHEQRNI
;
A
#
# COMPACT_ATOMS: atom_id res chain seq x y z
N MET A 1 -38.27 17.91 10.07
CA MET A 1 -37.83 16.50 10.01
C MET A 1 -39.06 15.61 10.14
N VAL A 2 -39.23 14.53 9.34
CA VAL A 2 -40.48 13.71 9.26
C VAL A 2 -40.93 13.13 10.62
N ARG A 3 -40.03 13.04 11.60
CA ARG A 3 -40.30 12.51 12.94
C ARG A 3 -41.08 13.44 13.86
N ASP A 4 -41.13 14.75 13.56
CA ASP A 4 -41.75 15.74 14.45
C ASP A 4 -43.23 15.96 14.15
N THR A 5 -43.73 15.50 13.01
CA THR A 5 -45.10 15.77 12.56
C THR A 5 -46.12 14.73 13.01
N LEU A 6 -45.73 13.47 13.22
CA LEU A 6 -46.63 12.40 13.66
C LEU A 6 -45.91 11.45 14.63
N ARG A 7 -46.53 11.20 15.79
CA ARG A 7 -46.10 10.21 16.77
C ARG A 7 -47.12 9.07 16.81
N CYS A 8 -46.65 7.82 16.76
CA CYS A 8 -47.51 6.64 16.83
C CYS A 8 -47.28 5.91 18.15
N THR A 9 -48.33 5.32 18.73
CA THR A 9 -48.25 4.56 19.99
C THR A 9 -48.11 3.06 19.79
N CYS A 10 -47.89 2.60 18.55
CA CYS A 10 -47.74 1.17 18.28
C CYS A 10 -46.43 0.62 18.87
N LYS A 11 -46.43 -0.68 19.20
CA LYS A 11 -45.29 -1.39 19.81
C LYS A 11 -43.96 -1.18 19.05
N SER A 12 -43.98 -1.26 17.72
CA SER A 12 -42.78 -1.10 16.89
C SER A 12 -42.16 0.29 17.01
N TYR A 13 -42.99 1.35 17.02
CA TYR A 13 -42.53 2.72 17.21
C TYR A 13 -41.98 2.94 18.63
N MET A 14 -42.70 2.48 19.65
CA MET A 14 -42.29 2.64 21.06
C MET A 14 -41.00 1.88 21.40
N HIS A 15 -40.80 0.70 20.82
CA HIS A 15 -39.62 -0.12 21.12
C HIS A 15 -38.37 0.31 20.35
N SER A 16 -38.52 0.80 19.12
CA SER A 16 -37.38 1.07 18.24
C SER A 16 -37.11 2.57 18.04
N GLY A 17 -38.09 3.44 18.30
CA GLY A 17 -38.01 4.87 17.97
C GLY A 17 -38.01 5.18 16.46
N TRP A 18 -38.09 4.14 15.62
CA TRP A 18 -38.13 4.28 14.17
C TRP A 18 -39.55 4.50 13.65
N VAL A 19 -39.63 5.04 12.43
CA VAL A 19 -40.91 5.27 11.74
C VAL A 19 -41.58 3.91 11.48
N CYS A 20 -42.79 3.73 12.01
CA CYS A 20 -43.58 2.51 11.81
C CYS A 20 -44.48 2.62 10.57
N SER A 21 -45.03 1.48 10.13
CA SER A 21 -45.97 1.42 8.98
C SER A 21 -47.18 2.34 9.15
N HIS A 22 -47.71 2.50 10.37
CA HIS A 22 -48.83 3.39 10.64
C HIS A 22 -48.48 4.86 10.33
N VAL A 23 -47.29 5.32 10.72
CA VAL A 23 -46.85 6.70 10.43
C VAL A 23 -46.71 6.90 8.92
N ILE A 24 -46.13 5.94 8.20
CA ILE A 24 -45.98 6.00 6.74
C ILE A 24 -47.35 6.06 6.05
N ALA A 25 -48.30 5.21 6.47
CA ALA A 25 -49.65 5.18 5.94
C ALA A 25 -50.40 6.49 6.20
N SER A 26 -50.32 7.03 7.42
CA SER A 26 -50.91 8.33 7.76
C SER A 26 -50.30 9.47 6.94
N LEU A 27 -48.99 9.46 6.67
CA LEU A 27 -48.34 10.46 5.83
C LEU A 27 -48.83 10.41 4.38
N LYS A 28 -49.10 9.22 3.82
CA LYS A 28 -49.70 9.08 2.49
C LYS A 28 -51.14 9.60 2.46
N LEU A 29 -51.95 9.26 3.47
CA LEU A 29 -53.33 9.76 3.59
C LEU A 29 -53.39 11.29 3.72
N LEU A 30 -52.46 11.87 4.48
CA LEU A 30 -52.34 13.32 4.64
C LEU A 30 -51.66 14.01 3.45
N LYS A 31 -51.35 13.27 2.38
CA LYS A 31 -50.64 13.75 1.18
C LYS A 31 -49.30 14.45 1.49
N LYS A 32 -48.67 14.09 2.61
CA LYS A 32 -47.35 14.62 3.03
C LYS A 32 -46.19 13.74 2.57
N LEU A 33 -46.48 12.53 2.07
CA LEU A 33 -45.51 11.60 1.49
C LEU A 33 -46.14 10.96 0.27
N ASP A 34 -45.49 11.10 -0.89
CA ASP A 34 -45.85 10.33 -2.06
C ASP A 34 -45.01 9.07 -2.15
N LEU A 35 -45.64 7.93 -1.92
CA LEU A 35 -44.97 6.62 -1.94
C LEU A 35 -44.46 6.25 -3.34
N GLU A 36 -45.18 6.63 -4.41
CA GLU A 36 -44.79 6.26 -5.78
C GLU A 36 -43.48 6.95 -6.17
N LEU A 37 -43.43 8.27 -5.97
CA LEU A 37 -42.21 9.05 -6.17
C LEU A 37 -41.07 8.60 -5.26
N ALA A 38 -41.37 8.28 -3.99
CA ALA A 38 -40.35 7.82 -3.05
C ALA A 38 -39.73 6.48 -3.48
N THR A 39 -40.53 5.57 -4.01
CA THR A 39 -40.04 4.26 -4.49
C THR A 39 -39.21 4.37 -5.77
N GLU A 40 -39.49 5.35 -6.63
CA GLU A 40 -38.68 5.61 -7.83
C GLU A 40 -37.28 6.16 -7.48
N VAL A 41 -37.19 6.98 -6.44
CA VAL A 41 -35.92 7.60 -6.01
C VAL A 41 -35.04 6.64 -5.20
N ILE A 42 -35.65 5.73 -4.43
CA ILE A 42 -34.90 4.78 -3.59
C ILE A 42 -34.36 3.68 -4.50
N GLN A 43 -33.08 3.78 -4.88
CA GLN A 43 -32.37 2.69 -5.55
C GLN A 43 -32.45 1.41 -4.69
N ALA A 44 -33.04 0.35 -5.24
CA ALA A 44 -33.18 -0.95 -4.56
C ALA A 44 -31.83 -1.57 -4.15
N ARG A 45 -30.74 -1.11 -4.77
CA ARG A 45 -29.38 -1.53 -4.48
C ARG A 45 -28.48 -0.29 -4.46
N ARG A 46 -27.68 -0.12 -3.41
CA ARG A 46 -26.59 0.87 -3.42
C ARG A 46 -25.67 0.54 -4.58
N SER A 47 -25.24 1.56 -5.34
CA SER A 47 -24.17 1.41 -6.31
C SER A 47 -22.96 0.75 -5.64
N PRO A 48 -22.24 -0.17 -6.32
CA PRO A 48 -21.03 -0.75 -5.77
C PRO A 48 -20.12 0.38 -5.29
N GLY A 49 -19.71 0.33 -4.02
CA GLY A 49 -18.72 1.28 -3.50
C GLY A 49 -17.39 1.14 -4.26
N ARG A 50 -16.51 2.13 -4.11
CA ARG A 50 -15.14 2.07 -4.63
C ARG A 50 -14.52 0.69 -4.30
N PRO A 51 -13.94 -0.03 -5.29
CA PRO A 51 -13.22 -1.27 -5.02
C PRO A 51 -12.21 -1.04 -3.90
N ARG A 52 -12.18 -1.96 -2.92
CA ARG A 52 -11.11 -1.95 -1.91
C ARG A 52 -9.77 -2.05 -2.63
N ALA A 53 -8.79 -1.26 -2.19
CA ALA A 53 -7.41 -1.46 -2.60
C ALA A 53 -7.02 -2.93 -2.33
N PRO A 54 -6.21 -3.55 -3.19
CA PRO A 54 -5.71 -4.89 -2.95
C PRO A 54 -5.01 -4.94 -1.58
N PRO A 55 -5.08 -6.08 -0.87
CA PRO A 55 -4.36 -6.24 0.38
C PRO A 55 -2.87 -5.99 0.15
N ALA A 56 -2.22 -5.22 1.02
CA ALA A 56 -0.77 -5.06 1.01
C ALA A 56 -0.12 -6.45 1.08
N SER A 57 0.94 -6.67 0.31
CA SER A 57 1.65 -7.95 0.31
C SER A 57 2.13 -8.29 1.73
N THR A 58 1.93 -9.53 2.14
CA THR A 58 2.43 -10.03 3.44
C THR A 58 3.94 -10.28 3.42
N ASN A 59 4.55 -10.22 2.24
CA ASN A 59 5.97 -10.50 2.04
C ASN A 59 6.82 -9.37 2.63
N PHE A 60 7.81 -9.73 3.44
CA PHE A 60 8.75 -8.77 4.01
C PHE A 60 9.70 -8.19 2.95
N TRP A 61 10.10 -9.01 1.97
CA TRP A 61 10.99 -8.67 0.85
C TRP A 61 10.25 -8.05 -0.35
N ASP A 62 9.07 -7.49 -0.11
CA ASP A 62 8.36 -6.70 -1.12
C ASP A 62 9.13 -5.39 -1.37
N PRO A 63 9.42 -5.01 -2.63
CA PRO A 63 10.23 -3.83 -2.93
C PRO A 63 9.70 -2.55 -2.26
N ASP A 64 8.40 -2.25 -2.42
CA ASP A 64 7.78 -1.04 -1.89
C ASP A 64 7.86 -0.99 -0.35
N ARG A 65 7.68 -2.14 0.32
CA ARG A 65 7.78 -2.22 1.78
C ARG A 65 9.23 -2.08 2.24
N LEU A 66 10.19 -2.64 1.49
CA LEU A 66 11.60 -2.55 1.84
C LEU A 66 12.11 -1.13 1.65
N GLU A 67 11.75 -0.45 0.56
CA GLU A 67 12.05 0.98 0.35
C GLU A 67 11.50 1.84 1.48
N ALA A 68 10.23 1.64 1.86
CA ALA A 68 9.61 2.36 2.97
C ALA A 68 10.32 2.07 4.32
N LEU A 69 10.73 0.82 4.55
CA LEU A 69 11.46 0.41 5.75
C LEU A 69 12.83 1.11 5.80
N LEU A 70 13.60 1.05 4.72
CA LEU A 70 14.96 1.61 4.66
C LEU A 70 14.97 3.13 4.74
N THR A 71 13.93 3.79 4.22
CA THR A 71 13.75 5.23 4.36
C THR A 71 13.46 5.63 5.81
N LYS A 72 12.69 4.81 6.54
CA LYS A 72 12.33 5.06 7.94
C LYS A 72 13.46 4.69 8.91
N GLU A 73 14.14 3.57 8.65
CA GLU A 73 15.16 2.97 9.50
C GLU A 73 16.42 2.65 8.67
N PRO A 74 17.26 3.66 8.39
CA PRO A 74 18.36 3.56 7.43
C PRO A 74 19.53 2.68 7.89
N TYR A 75 19.58 2.34 9.18
CA TYR A 75 20.62 1.49 9.76
C TYR A 75 20.28 -0.01 9.71
N THR A 76 19.03 -0.35 9.36
CA THR A 76 18.55 -1.74 9.29
C THR A 76 19.34 -2.63 8.32
N PRO A 77 19.76 -2.18 7.12
CA PRO A 77 20.43 -3.04 6.15
C PRO A 77 21.93 -3.19 6.42
N LEU A 78 22.48 -2.63 7.51
CA LEU A 78 23.90 -2.77 7.81
C LEU A 78 24.29 -4.24 7.96
N GLN A 79 25.44 -4.61 7.40
CA GLN A 79 25.96 -5.98 7.33
C GLN A 79 25.12 -6.96 6.49
N TRP A 80 24.07 -6.51 5.80
CA TRP A 80 23.33 -7.37 4.89
C TRP A 80 24.16 -7.66 3.65
N ALA A 81 23.93 -8.84 3.08
CA ALA A 81 24.52 -9.21 1.80
C ALA A 81 23.85 -8.45 0.67
N PHE A 82 24.64 -8.07 -0.33
CA PHE A 82 24.20 -7.33 -1.50
C PHE A 82 24.79 -7.97 -2.75
N ILE A 83 23.97 -8.15 -3.79
CA ILE A 83 24.42 -8.66 -5.09
C ILE A 83 24.03 -7.68 -6.18
N THR A 84 25.02 -7.10 -6.86
CA THR A 84 24.81 -6.31 -8.07
C THR A 84 25.22 -7.09 -9.31
N GLN A 85 24.66 -6.69 -10.45
CA GLN A 85 24.97 -7.26 -11.76
C GLN A 85 25.63 -6.20 -12.61
N VAL A 86 26.85 -6.49 -13.06
CA VAL A 86 27.64 -5.59 -13.89
C VAL A 86 27.88 -6.25 -15.22
N ASP A 87 27.63 -5.51 -16.30
CA ASP A 87 28.00 -5.94 -17.64
C ASP A 87 29.47 -5.60 -17.90
N VAL A 88 30.33 -6.62 -17.87
CA VAL A 88 31.77 -6.45 -18.07
C VAL A 88 32.09 -6.64 -19.55
N GLN A 89 32.71 -5.64 -20.17
CA GLN A 89 33.33 -5.79 -21.49
C GLN A 89 34.72 -6.40 -21.34
N LYS A 90 34.98 -7.50 -22.04
CA LYS A 90 36.31 -8.10 -22.11
C LYS A 90 37.11 -7.41 -23.21
N GLU A 91 38.34 -7.00 -22.92
CA GLU A 91 39.24 -6.38 -23.89
C GLU A 91 39.42 -7.33 -25.09
N GLY A 92 38.90 -6.94 -26.27
CA GLY A 92 38.95 -7.72 -27.50
C GLY A 92 37.69 -8.53 -27.87
N GLN A 93 36.58 -8.45 -27.12
CA GLN A 93 35.30 -9.07 -27.49
C GLN A 93 34.13 -8.08 -27.47
N ALA A 94 33.30 -8.11 -28.52
CA ALA A 94 32.11 -7.23 -28.66
C ALA A 94 30.93 -7.60 -27.73
N SER A 95 31.03 -8.71 -26.99
CA SER A 95 29.98 -9.19 -26.09
C SER A 95 30.29 -8.80 -24.65
N THR A 96 29.37 -8.06 -24.02
CA THR A 96 29.30 -7.91 -22.56
C THR A 96 28.87 -9.24 -21.94
N PHE A 97 29.47 -9.62 -20.81
CA PHE A 97 28.97 -10.73 -19.99
C PHE A 97 28.51 -10.20 -18.64
N ARG A 98 27.41 -10.76 -18.13
CA ARG A 98 26.79 -10.37 -16.86
C ARG A 98 27.55 -11.03 -15.72
N GLU A 99 28.20 -10.22 -14.89
CA GLU A 99 28.93 -10.66 -13.71
C GLU A 99 28.13 -10.31 -12.45
N ASP A 100 27.83 -11.31 -11.63
CA ASP A 100 27.25 -11.11 -10.29
C ASP A 100 28.38 -10.76 -9.31
N ARG A 101 28.35 -9.53 -8.77
CA ARG A 101 29.31 -9.06 -7.76
C ARG A 101 28.68 -9.05 -6.39
N ILE A 102 29.34 -9.70 -5.44
CA ILE A 102 28.88 -9.84 -4.06
C ILE A 102 29.58 -8.81 -3.18
N GLY A 103 28.78 -8.08 -2.40
CA GLY A 103 29.23 -7.11 -1.42
C GLY A 103 28.45 -7.21 -0.12
N THR A 104 28.87 -6.42 0.86
CA THR A 104 28.22 -6.27 2.16
C THR A 104 27.98 -4.80 2.44
N VAL A 105 26.78 -4.46 2.92
CA VAL A 105 26.45 -3.08 3.30
C VAL A 105 27.30 -2.68 4.52
N GLY A 106 28.18 -1.69 4.32
CA GLY A 106 29.17 -1.26 5.31
C GLY A 106 28.74 -0.03 6.12
N GLY A 107 27.93 0.86 5.56
CA GLY A 107 27.55 2.10 6.20
C GLY A 107 26.40 2.83 5.50
N VAL A 108 25.91 3.88 6.14
CA VAL A 108 24.90 4.78 5.59
C VAL A 108 25.30 6.22 5.87
N ARG A 109 25.07 7.11 4.89
CA ARG A 109 25.23 8.56 5.03
C ARG A 109 24.04 9.27 4.39
N LEU A 110 23.83 10.52 4.76
CA LEU A 110 22.88 11.38 4.07
C LEU A 110 23.63 12.12 2.96
N SER A 111 23.11 12.09 1.72
CA SER A 111 23.65 12.86 0.62
C SER A 111 23.43 14.35 0.85
N GLU A 112 24.46 15.18 0.65
CA GLU A 112 24.38 16.63 0.88
C GLU A 112 23.58 17.36 -0.21
N GLU A 113 23.46 16.77 -1.40
CA GLU A 113 22.82 17.39 -2.57
C GLU A 113 21.31 17.14 -2.59
N ASP A 114 20.90 15.89 -2.38
CA ASP A 114 19.49 15.46 -2.53
C ASP A 114 18.78 15.20 -1.20
N GLY A 115 19.50 15.16 -0.08
CA GLY A 115 18.93 14.83 1.23
C GLY A 115 18.43 13.38 1.33
N VAL A 116 18.87 12.50 0.42
CA VAL A 116 18.53 11.07 0.38
C VAL A 116 19.61 10.25 1.07
N PHE A 117 19.23 9.13 1.69
CA PHE A 117 20.20 8.20 2.27
C PHE A 117 20.96 7.44 1.18
N GLU A 118 22.28 7.35 1.35
CA GLU A 118 23.19 6.58 0.53
C GLU A 118 23.85 5.50 1.38
N TRP A 119 23.80 4.26 0.91
CA TRP A 119 24.42 3.13 1.56
C TRP A 119 25.74 2.79 0.87
N SER A 120 26.80 2.63 1.65
CA SER A 120 28.06 2.11 1.16
C SER A 120 28.04 0.59 1.16
N VAL A 121 28.45 -0.01 0.05
CA VAL A 121 28.61 -1.45 -0.11
C VAL A 121 30.07 -1.75 -0.37
N ALA A 122 30.68 -2.54 0.53
CA ALA A 122 32.03 -3.05 0.37
C ALA A 122 31.99 -4.37 -0.40
N PHE A 123 32.58 -4.39 -1.59
CA PHE A 123 32.71 -5.60 -2.41
C PHE A 123 33.92 -6.43 -1.99
N VAL A 124 33.85 -7.74 -2.24
CA VAL A 124 34.92 -8.70 -1.90
C VAL A 124 36.25 -8.32 -2.58
N HIS A 125 36.20 -7.66 -3.74
CA HIS A 125 37.39 -7.22 -4.47
C HIS A 125 37.97 -5.87 -4.01
N GLY A 126 37.50 -5.34 -2.87
CA GLY A 126 38.07 -4.17 -2.20
C GLY A 126 37.47 -2.82 -2.62
N ASP A 127 36.61 -2.80 -3.63
CA ASP A 127 35.90 -1.60 -4.05
C ASP A 127 34.74 -1.29 -3.09
N VAL A 128 34.56 -0.01 -2.74
CA VAL A 128 33.39 0.48 -2.03
C VAL A 128 32.58 1.34 -2.98
N GLN A 129 31.31 1.01 -3.19
CA GLN A 129 30.40 1.82 -3.99
C GLN A 129 29.22 2.29 -3.14
N TYR A 130 28.60 3.40 -3.55
CA TYR A 130 27.46 3.99 -2.86
C TYR A 130 26.20 3.77 -3.69
N TYR A 131 25.11 3.39 -3.03
CA TYR A 131 23.82 3.12 -3.64
C TYR A 131 22.72 3.90 -2.93
N GLN A 132 21.78 4.44 -3.70
CA GLN A 132 20.52 4.96 -3.17
C GLN A 132 19.53 3.82 -2.92
N VAL A 133 18.40 4.12 -2.28
CA VAL A 133 17.41 3.10 -1.88
C VAL A 133 16.90 2.29 -3.08
N ASP A 134 16.63 2.95 -4.20
CA ASP A 134 16.08 2.36 -5.43
C ASP A 134 17.02 1.30 -6.03
N ASP A 135 18.34 1.54 -5.97
CA ASP A 135 19.35 0.59 -6.46
C ASP A 135 19.74 -0.45 -5.42
N LEU A 136 19.64 -0.10 -4.13
CA LEU A 136 20.00 -0.98 -3.02
C LEU A 136 18.99 -2.13 -2.87
N VAL A 137 17.70 -1.82 -2.91
CA VAL A 137 16.61 -2.79 -2.64
C VAL A 137 16.65 -4.00 -3.57
N PRO A 138 16.75 -3.84 -4.91
CA PRO A 138 16.85 -4.99 -5.82
C PRO A 138 18.06 -5.88 -5.53
N GLY A 139 19.20 -5.28 -5.15
CA GLY A 139 20.41 -6.04 -4.85
C GLY A 139 20.34 -6.80 -3.51
N LEU A 140 19.62 -6.27 -2.52
CA LEU A 140 19.32 -6.97 -1.26
C LEU A 140 18.36 -8.15 -1.48
N ILE A 141 17.31 -7.95 -2.27
CA ILE A 141 16.34 -9.00 -2.61
C ILE A 141 17.04 -10.14 -3.35
N ARG A 142 17.87 -9.82 -4.35
CA ARG A 142 18.66 -10.83 -5.07
C ARG A 142 19.60 -11.62 -4.16
N ALA A 143 20.27 -10.93 -3.23
CA ALA A 143 21.12 -11.57 -2.24
C ALA A 143 20.34 -12.51 -1.32
N HIS A 144 19.12 -12.13 -0.94
CA HIS A 144 18.23 -12.97 -0.15
C HIS A 144 17.78 -14.22 -0.92
N GLU A 145 17.38 -14.06 -2.18
CA GLU A 145 16.96 -15.15 -3.05
C GLU A 145 18.08 -16.18 -3.27
N GLN A 146 19.32 -15.73 -3.53
CA GLN A 146 20.45 -16.64 -3.73
C GLN A 146 20.93 -17.35 -2.44
N ARG A 147 20.65 -16.80 -1.25
CA ARG A 147 20.99 -17.44 0.04
C ARG A 147 19.96 -18.50 0.48
N ASN A 148 18.77 -18.49 -0.10
CA ASN A 148 17.67 -19.40 0.25
C ASN A 148 17.47 -20.57 -0.74
N ILE A 149 18.43 -20.78 -1.63
CA ILE A 149 18.54 -21.96 -2.51
C ILE A 149 19.53 -22.95 -1.89
#